data_AF-A0A0G0RPC2-F1
#
_entry.id   AF-A0A0G0RPC2-F1
#
_cell.length_a   1.000
_cell.length_b   1.000
_cell.length_c   1.000
_cell.angle_alpha   90.00
_cell.angle_beta   90.00
_cell.angle_gamma   90.00
#
_symmetry.space_group_name_H-M   'P 1'
#
loop_
_entity.id
_entity.type
_entity.pdbx_description
1 polymer ?
#
loop_
_entity_poly.entity_id
_entity_poly.type
_entity_poly.pdbx_seq_one_letter_code
_entity_poly.pdbx_strand_id
1 'polypeptide(L)'
;MNTKKITISAEDGLLVEINKRMGVIISLLLRMVQQDKSSISLKDQVCILDNLGMRPRDIANILGRSQPHINKELTGIRKGKRKEKNEQEK
;
A
#
# COMPACT_ATOMS: atom_id res chain seq x y z
N MET A 1 -12.63 -10.60 -33.79
CA MET A 1 -12.23 -10.36 -32.39
C MET A 1 -13.31 -9.55 -31.72
N ASN A 2 -14.02 -10.13 -30.76
CA ASN A 2 -15.19 -9.55 -30.14
C ASN A 2 -14.75 -8.64 -28.97
N THR A 3 -14.75 -7.32 -29.18
CA THR A 3 -14.47 -6.35 -28.11
C THR A 3 -15.71 -6.24 -27.24
N LYS A 4 -15.76 -7.02 -26.16
CA LYS A 4 -16.74 -6.79 -25.09
C LYS A 4 -16.54 -5.37 -24.57
N LYS A 5 -17.43 -4.45 -24.96
CA LYS A 5 -17.64 -3.17 -24.29
C LYS A 5 -17.94 -3.50 -22.82
N ILE A 6 -17.00 -3.21 -21.93
CA ILE A 6 -17.24 -3.29 -20.49
C ILE A 6 -18.08 -2.05 -20.16
N THR A 7 -19.39 -2.25 -20.12
CA THR A 7 -20.32 -1.25 -19.60
C THR A 7 -20.09 -1.18 -18.09
N ILE A 8 -19.41 -0.14 -17.63
CA ILE A 8 -19.17 0.11 -16.20
C ILE A 8 -20.52 0.51 -15.59
N SER A 9 -21.02 -0.29 -14.65
CA SER A 9 -22.28 0.00 -13.97
C SER A 9 -22.10 1.23 -13.06
N ALA A 10 -23.14 2.03 -12.84
CA ALA A 10 -23.06 3.22 -11.98
C ALA A 10 -22.53 2.90 -10.56
N GLU A 11 -22.79 1.68 -10.08
CA GLU A 11 -22.29 1.15 -8.81
C GLU A 11 -20.76 0.97 -8.78
N ASP A 12 -20.15 0.59 -9.91
CA ASP A 12 -18.69 0.47 -10.04
C ASP A 12 -18.02 1.84 -9.96
N GLY A 13 -18.67 2.88 -10.50
CA GLY A 13 -18.19 4.26 -10.42
C GLY A 13 -18.15 4.79 -8.98
N LEU A 14 -19.16 4.46 -8.19
CA LEU A 14 -19.23 4.82 -6.78
C LEU A 14 -18.11 4.12 -5.97
N LEU A 15 -17.89 2.83 -6.20
CA LEU A 15 -16.83 2.07 -5.53
C LEU A 15 -15.43 2.62 -5.86
N VAL A 16 -15.18 3.01 -7.12
CA VAL A 16 -13.92 3.65 -7.52
C VAL A 16 -13.71 4.98 -6.79
N GLU A 17 -14.77 5.78 -6.65
CA GLU A 17 -14.70 7.07 -5.96
C GLU A 17 -14.48 6.90 -4.44
N ILE A 18 -15.15 5.93 -3.81
CA ILE A 18 -14.92 5.57 -2.41
C ILE A 18 -13.46 5.14 -2.19
N ASN A 19 -12.92 4.27 -3.05
CA ASN A 19 -11.54 3.82 -2.95
C ASN A 19 -10.54 4.97 -3.08
N LYS A 20 -10.78 5.93 -3.98
CA LYS A 20 -9.94 7.14 -4.09
C LYS A 20 -9.97 7.97 -2.80
N ARG A 21 -11.15 8.22 -2.24
CA ARG A 21 -11.30 8.99 -0.99
C ARG A 21 -10.66 8.29 0.20
N MET A 22 -10.79 6.96 0.29
CA MET A 22 -10.12 6.15 1.30
C MET A 22 -8.59 6.25 1.18
N GLY A 23 -8.05 6.23 -0.05
CA GLY A 23 -6.62 6.46 -0.29
C GLY A 23 -6.14 7.83 0.21
N VAL A 24 -6.95 8.88 0.04
CA VAL A 24 -6.66 10.23 0.55
C VAL A 24 -6.66 10.24 2.09
N ILE A 25 -7.67 9.65 2.72
CA ILE A 25 -7.78 9.58 4.20
C ILE A 25 -6.56 8.85 4.78
N ILE A 26 -6.17 7.70 4.21
CA ILE A 26 -4.99 6.93 4.64
C ILE A 26 -3.72 7.79 4.51
N SER A 27 -3.56 8.51 3.39
CA SER A 27 -2.41 9.40 3.17
C SER A 27 -2.34 10.52 4.20
N LEU A 28 -3.48 11.12 4.56
CA LEU A 28 -3.57 12.17 5.57
C LEU A 28 -3.24 11.65 6.97
N LEU A 29 -3.78 10.49 7.34
CA LEU A 29 -3.49 9.86 8.64
C LEU A 29 -1.99 9.53 8.76
N LEU A 30 -1.37 8.98 7.72
CA LEU A 30 0.08 8.72 7.72
C LEU A 30 0.91 10.00 7.89
N ARG A 31 0.48 11.12 7.31
CA ARG A 31 1.15 12.41 7.48
C ARG A 31 0.97 12.97 8.90
N MET A 32 -0.20 12.81 9.50
CA MET A 32 -0.46 13.28 10.87
C MET A 32 0.39 12.52 11.89
N VAL A 33 0.57 11.21 11.72
CA VAL A 33 1.43 10.41 12.61
C VAL A 33 2.91 10.81 12.53
N GLN A 34 3.36 11.42 11.42
CA GLN A 34 4.74 11.91 11.28
C GLN A 34 5.03 13.22 12.04
N GLN A 35 3.99 13.95 12.51
CA GLN A 35 4.20 15.22 13.23
C GLN A 35 4.51 15.04 14.71
N ASP A 36 4.09 13.93 15.32
CA ASP A 36 4.56 13.53 16.63
C ASP A 36 5.93 12.87 16.48
N LYS A 37 6.84 13.11 17.43
CA LYS A 37 8.29 12.77 17.40
C LYS A 37 8.65 11.30 17.07
N SER A 38 7.67 10.41 16.91
CA SER A 38 7.79 9.07 16.36
C SER A 38 7.45 9.07 14.86
N SER A 39 8.36 9.56 14.01
CA SER A 39 8.17 9.44 12.56
C SER A 39 8.21 7.96 12.16
N ILE A 40 7.07 7.43 11.72
CA ILE A 40 7.00 6.07 11.17
C ILE A 40 7.95 5.98 9.98
N SER A 41 8.87 5.00 10.00
CA SER A 41 9.83 4.81 8.92
C SER A 41 9.12 4.50 7.60
N LEU A 42 9.73 4.85 6.46
CA LEU A 42 9.15 4.52 5.15
C LEU A 42 8.84 3.03 5.01
N LYS A 43 9.72 2.17 5.56
CA LYS A 43 9.55 0.72 5.58
C LYS A 43 8.30 0.30 6.35
N ASP A 44 8.03 0.94 7.48
CA ASP A 44 6.84 0.67 8.29
C ASP A 44 5.57 1.19 7.61
N GLN A 45 5.63 2.36 6.96
CA GLN A 45 4.53 2.85 6.13
C GLN A 45 4.20 1.86 5.01
N VAL A 46 5.21 1.36 4.29
CA VAL A 46 5.04 0.33 3.26
C VAL A 46 4.46 -0.95 3.84
N CYS A 47 4.92 -1.39 5.02
CA CYS A 47 4.43 -2.58 5.70
C CYS A 47 2.95 -2.46 6.09
N ILE A 48 2.55 -1.34 6.69
CA ILE A 48 1.15 -1.07 7.07
C ILE A 48 0.25 -1.14 5.84
N LEU A 49 0.65 -0.45 4.77
CA LEU A 49 -0.13 -0.38 3.54
C LEU A 49 -0.22 -1.74 2.80
N ASP A 50 0.84 -2.54 2.80
CA ASP A 50 0.85 -3.92 2.27
C ASP A 50 -0.04 -4.85 3.11
N ASN A 51 -0.01 -4.74 4.44
CA ASN A 51 -0.86 -5.52 5.34
C ASN A 51 -2.35 -5.17 5.17
N LEU A 52 -2.67 -3.96 4.70
CA LEU A 52 -4.03 -3.56 4.32
C LEU A 52 -4.45 -4.08 2.93
N GLY A 53 -3.60 -4.86 2.26
CA GLY A 53 -3.89 -5.48 0.96
C GLY A 53 -3.75 -4.54 -0.25
N MET A 54 -3.14 -3.37 -0.08
CA MET A 54 -2.94 -2.46 -1.21
C MET A 54 -1.88 -2.95 -2.18
N ARG A 55 -2.11 -2.69 -3.46
CA ARG A 55 -1.17 -3.10 -4.51
C ARG A 55 0.06 -2.19 -4.49
N PRO A 56 1.26 -2.69 -4.85
CA PRO A 56 2.49 -1.88 -4.84
C PRO A 56 2.41 -0.58 -5.64
N ARG A 57 1.62 -0.56 -6.73
CA ARG A 57 1.37 0.65 -7.52
C ARG A 57 0.59 1.71 -6.73
N ASP A 58 -0.41 1.30 -5.97
CA ASP A 58 -1.25 2.22 -5.19
C ASP A 58 -0.47 2.76 -3.99
N ILE A 59 0.33 1.90 -3.35
CA ILE A 59 1.28 2.29 -2.30
C ILE A 59 2.28 3.34 -2.82
N ALA A 60 2.83 3.12 -4.01
CA ALA A 60 3.74 4.06 -4.66
C ALA A 60 3.09 5.44 -4.88
N ASN A 61 1.84 5.45 -5.35
CA ASN A 61 1.08 6.69 -5.56
C ASN A 61 0.80 7.42 -4.23
N ILE A 62 0.41 6.69 -3.19
CA ILE A 62 0.12 7.25 -1.85
C ILE A 62 1.37 7.87 -1.21
N LEU A 63 2.50 7.16 -1.29
CA LEU A 63 3.75 7.59 -0.66
C LEU A 63 4.60 8.53 -1.52
N GLY A 64 4.17 8.84 -2.74
CA GLY A 64 4.93 9.66 -3.69
C GLY A 64 6.28 9.04 -4.07
N ARG A 65 6.33 7.71 -4.22
CA ARG A 65 7.54 6.94 -4.56
C ARG A 65 7.36 6.19 -5.87
N SER A 66 8.45 5.68 -6.43
CA SER A 66 8.38 4.83 -7.63
C SER A 66 7.99 3.39 -7.26
N GLN A 67 7.22 2.73 -8.14
CA GLN A 67 6.84 1.33 -7.95
C GLN A 67 8.05 0.38 -7.75
N PRO A 68 9.18 0.53 -8.47
CA PRO A 68 10.39 -0.26 -8.21
C PRO A 68 10.95 -0.08 -6.79
N HIS A 69 10.89 1.15 -6.25
CA HIS A 69 11.34 1.43 -4.89
C HIS A 69 10.46 0.70 -3.86
N ILE A 70 9.13 0.75 -4.03
CA ILE A 70 8.18 0.01 -3.17
C ILE A 70 8.42 -1.50 -3.26
N ASN A 71 8.61 -2.05 -4.46
CA ASN A 71 8.89 -3.47 -4.64
C ASN A 71 10.18 -3.92 -3.92
N LYS A 72 11.21 -3.06 -3.90
CA LYS A 72 12.46 -3.31 -3.17
C LYS A 72 12.20 -3.39 -1.66
N GLU A 73 11.46 -2.42 -1.10
CA GLU A 73 11.09 -2.41 0.33
C GLU A 73 10.26 -3.65 0.70
N LEU A 74 9.24 -4.01 -0.08
CA LEU A 74 8.41 -5.20 0.13
C LEU A 74 9.24 -6.49 0.12
N THR A 75 10.21 -6.58 -0.80
CA THR A 75 11.14 -7.71 -0.85
C THR A 75 12.00 -7.77 0.42
N GLY A 76 12.48 -6.62 0.90
CA GLY A 76 13.20 -6.52 2.16
C GLY A 76 12.37 -6.96 3.37
N ILE A 77 11.13 -6.48 3.47
CA ILE A 77 10.17 -6.84 4.54
C ILE A 77 9.91 -8.35 4.55
N ARG A 78 9.61 -8.95 3.39
CA ARG A 78 9.34 -10.39 3.27
C ARG A 78 10.55 -11.25 3.63
N LYS A 79 11.76 -10.81 3.28
CA LYS A 79 13.00 -11.48 3.67
C LYS A 79 13.26 -11.39 5.18
N GLY A 80 12.99 -10.24 5.79
CA GLY A 80 13.07 -10.06 7.24
C GLY A 80 12.16 -11.03 7.99
N LYS A 81 10.87 -11.09 7.60
CA LYS A 81 9.88 -12.03 8.19
C LYS A 81 10.31 -13.51 8.09
N ARG A 82 11.00 -13.90 7.00
CA ARG A 82 11.50 -15.28 6.84
C ARG A 82 12.69 -15.60 7.74
N LYS A 83 13.57 -14.64 8.02
CA LYS A 83 14.71 -14.85 8.93
C LYS A 83 14.25 -14.99 10.38
N GLU A 84 13.37 -14.10 10.83
CA GLU A 84 12.82 -14.14 12.20
C GLU A 84 12.12 -15.47 12.48
N LYS A 85 11.39 -16.02 11.50
CA LYS A 85 10.72 -17.32 11.64
C LYS A 85 11.69 -18.49 11.79
N ASN A 86 12.81 -18.48 11.06
CA ASN A 86 13.82 -19.54 11.13
C ASN A 86 14.66 -19.50 12.42
N GLU A 87 14.70 -18.35 13.12
CA GLU A 87 15.42 -18.19 14.39
C GLU A 87 14.56 -18.59 15.60
N GLN A 88 13.23 -18.57 15.49
CA GLN A 88 12.31 -19.01 16.54
C GLN A 88 12.04 -20.53 16.53
N GLU A 89 12.41 -21.23 15.46
CA GLU A 89 12.27 -22.69 15.30
C GLU A 89 13.57 -23.46 15.63
N LYS A 90 14.59 -22.80 16.20
CA LYS A 90 15.84 -23.42 16.70
C LYS A 90 15.93 -23.34 18.21
#